data_AF-A0A8J4Q7C1-F1
#
_entry.id   AF-A0A8J4Q7C1-F1
#
_cell.length_a   1.000
_cell.length_b   1.000
_cell.length_c   1.000
_cell.angle_alpha   90.00
_cell.angle_beta   90.00
_cell.angle_gamma   90.00
#
_symmetry.space_group_name_H-M   'P 1'
#
loop_
_entity.id
_entity.type
_entity.pdbx_description
1 polymer ?
#
loop_
_entity_poly.entity_id
_entity_poly.type
_entity_poly.pdbx_seq_one_letter_code
_entity_poly.pdbx_strand_id
1 'polypeptide(L)'
;MSLACCGKNETGIFLNGFAPNGLLGLDLGNISVPSTIARKGLGPNSFSMCFGSDGTGRINFGDNGTSEQKETSFTDEPSFPIYNISITQINVGANVSEMEFSAIFDSGTSFTQISDPVYTFISKTFNSQVTEKRHSSDSQIPFEYCYDMSANQTSFMFPTMNLTMKGGEQYYLTNPTEVFSTKGGYVYCLALLKSTNINIIGQNFMTGYRIIFNRDKMILGWKPSNCYNDSNLNTSPISPSHSPTASPSSPSLSPALAVNPQAKAPSSYSPKLKAFTCTIMMIFFSFLAIV
;
A
#
# COMPACT_ATOMS: atom_id res chain seq x y z
N MET A 1 -6.99 -3.11 29.63
CA MET A 1 -5.97 -2.60 28.69
C MET A 1 -6.61 -2.47 27.33
N SER A 2 -7.09 -1.27 27.00
CA SER A 2 -7.82 -1.00 25.77
C SER A 2 -6.86 -0.97 24.59
N LEU A 3 -7.17 -1.75 23.54
CA LEU A 3 -6.35 -1.95 22.34
C LEU A 3 -6.49 -0.82 21.30
N ALA A 4 -7.33 0.18 21.58
CA ALA A 4 -7.78 1.16 20.60
C ALA A 4 -7.78 2.56 21.22
N CYS A 5 -7.21 3.52 20.49
CA CYS A 5 -7.48 4.94 20.71
C CYS A 5 -8.85 5.28 20.13
N CYS A 6 -9.58 6.20 20.76
CA CYS A 6 -10.87 6.67 20.26
C CYS A 6 -10.69 8.00 19.53
N GLY A 7 -10.85 7.99 18.21
CA GLY A 7 -10.97 9.21 17.40
C GLY A 7 -12.30 9.90 17.71
N LYS A 8 -12.27 11.19 18.05
CA LYS A 8 -13.48 11.94 18.44
C LYS A 8 -14.08 12.76 17.31
N ASN A 9 -13.25 13.22 16.36
CA ASN A 9 -13.68 14.08 15.27
C ASN A 9 -12.87 13.74 14.02
N GLU A 10 -13.51 13.10 13.05
CA GLU A 10 -12.90 12.84 11.75
C GLU A 10 -13.00 14.11 10.90
N THR A 11 -11.91 14.48 10.23
CA THR A 11 -11.87 15.64 9.34
C THR A 11 -11.16 15.29 8.03
N GLY A 12 -11.28 16.14 7.02
CA GLY A 12 -10.62 15.93 5.73
C GLY A 12 -11.31 14.92 4.82
N ILE A 13 -10.54 14.32 3.91
CA ILE A 13 -11.06 13.53 2.77
C ILE A 13 -11.84 12.27 3.20
N PHE A 14 -11.58 11.74 4.39
CA PHE A 14 -12.24 10.54 4.90
C PHE A 14 -13.73 10.74 5.20
N LEU A 15 -14.19 11.98 5.37
CA LEU A 15 -15.62 12.28 5.55
C LEU A 15 -16.47 12.04 4.29
N ASN A 16 -15.85 12.07 3.10
CA ASN A 16 -16.56 12.11 1.81
C ASN A 16 -16.69 10.72 1.16
N GLY A 17 -17.15 9.72 1.93
CA GLY A 17 -17.61 8.43 1.38
C GLY A 17 -16.71 7.22 1.62
N PHE A 18 -15.56 7.40 2.27
CA PHE A 18 -14.66 6.30 2.65
C PHE A 18 -14.58 6.05 4.16
N ALA A 19 -15.29 6.86 4.96
CA ALA A 19 -15.16 6.96 6.42
C ALA A 19 -15.02 5.60 7.10
N PRO A 20 -13.77 5.13 7.33
CA PRO A 20 -13.59 3.90 8.05
C PRO A 20 -13.92 4.19 9.52
N ASN A 21 -14.51 3.23 10.24
CA ASN A 21 -14.76 3.41 11.68
C ASN A 21 -13.47 3.42 12.53
N GLY A 22 -12.30 3.38 11.90
CA GLY A 22 -11.00 3.50 12.52
C GLY A 22 -9.85 3.14 11.55
N LEU A 23 -8.63 3.42 11.99
CA LEU A 23 -7.39 3.05 11.31
C LEU A 23 -6.66 1.98 12.12
N LEU A 24 -6.15 0.95 11.46
CA LEU A 24 -5.28 -0.06 12.09
C LEU A 24 -3.83 0.42 12.02
N GLY A 25 -3.26 0.79 13.17
CA GLY A 25 -1.85 1.13 13.28
C GLY A 25 -0.96 -0.11 13.13
N LEU A 26 -0.11 -0.10 12.10
CA LEU A 26 0.82 -1.20 11.79
C LEU A 26 2.29 -0.80 11.96
N ASP A 27 2.57 0.41 12.43
CA ASP A 27 3.93 0.96 12.61
C ASP A 27 4.80 0.17 13.62
N LEU A 28 6.06 0.59 13.73
CA LEU A 28 7.00 0.00 14.68
C LEU A 28 6.70 0.36 16.15
N GLY A 29 5.68 1.16 16.43
CA GLY A 29 5.32 1.63 17.76
C GLY A 29 4.74 0.56 18.67
N ASN A 30 4.91 0.74 19.98
CA ASN A 30 4.53 -0.28 20.99
C ASN A 30 3.02 -0.52 21.11
N ILE A 31 2.19 0.43 20.65
CA ILE A 31 0.73 0.30 20.68
C ILE A 31 0.14 -0.24 19.37
N SER A 32 0.96 -0.46 18.34
CA SER A 32 0.50 -1.02 17.06
C SER A 32 -0.09 -2.42 17.24
N VAL A 33 -0.90 -2.85 16.27
CA VAL A 33 -1.56 -4.17 16.30
C VAL A 33 -0.52 -5.31 16.41
N PRO A 34 0.54 -5.37 15.57
CA PRO A 34 1.52 -6.45 15.67
C PRO A 34 2.27 -6.42 17.02
N SER A 35 2.63 -5.23 17.53
CA SER A 35 3.28 -5.09 18.85
C SER A 35 2.41 -5.64 19.97
N THR A 36 1.10 -5.43 19.86
CA THR A 36 0.16 -5.86 20.88
C THR A 36 -0.11 -7.36 20.82
N ILE A 37 -0.20 -7.95 19.63
CA ILE A 37 -0.28 -9.40 19.43
C ILE A 37 0.95 -10.08 20.06
N ALA A 38 2.15 -9.58 19.76
CA ALA A 38 3.40 -10.10 20.31
C ALA A 38 3.47 -9.97 21.82
N ARG A 39 3.18 -8.77 22.37
CA ARG A 39 3.18 -8.53 23.83
C ARG A 39 2.19 -9.42 24.58
N LYS A 40 1.09 -9.81 23.94
CA LYS A 40 0.07 -10.71 24.51
C LYS A 40 0.45 -12.19 24.37
N GLY A 41 1.56 -12.52 23.71
CA GLY A 41 1.97 -13.91 23.45
C GLY A 41 1.07 -14.65 22.46
N LEU A 42 0.33 -13.92 21.61
CA LEU A 42 -0.62 -14.50 20.65
C LEU A 42 0.00 -14.82 19.29
N GLY A 43 1.22 -14.35 19.03
CA GLY A 43 1.96 -14.57 17.80
C GLY A 43 3.28 -13.79 17.81
N PRO A 44 4.15 -13.99 16.81
CA PRO A 44 5.39 -13.22 16.68
C PRO A 44 5.10 -11.75 16.32
N ASN A 45 6.11 -10.89 16.47
CA ASN A 45 5.99 -9.47 16.15
C ASN A 45 6.20 -9.24 14.66
N SER A 46 5.26 -9.72 13.87
CA SER A 46 5.35 -9.68 12.41
C SER A 46 3.97 -9.67 11.79
N PHE A 47 3.93 -9.32 10.51
CA PHE A 47 2.73 -9.46 9.69
C PHE A 47 3.12 -9.51 8.22
N SER A 48 2.21 -9.96 7.38
CA SER A 48 2.33 -9.82 5.94
C SER A 48 1.09 -9.19 5.34
N MET A 49 1.27 -8.54 4.19
CA MET A 49 0.21 -7.98 3.38
C MET A 49 0.34 -8.49 1.95
N CYS A 50 -0.80 -8.69 1.29
CA CYS A 50 -0.85 -8.98 -0.13
C CYS A 50 -1.97 -8.18 -0.77
N PHE A 51 -1.68 -7.51 -1.87
CA PHE A 51 -2.66 -6.74 -2.64
C PHE A 51 -2.90 -7.44 -3.97
N GLY A 52 -4.13 -7.89 -4.19
CA GLY A 52 -4.57 -8.49 -5.44
C GLY A 52 -4.90 -7.42 -6.48
N SER A 53 -4.69 -7.76 -7.75
CA SER A 53 -5.02 -6.88 -8.87
C SER A 53 -6.53 -6.67 -9.07
N ASP A 54 -7.36 -7.49 -8.42
CA ASP A 54 -8.82 -7.38 -8.39
C ASP A 54 -9.34 -6.41 -7.30
N GLY A 55 -8.42 -5.73 -6.60
CA GLY A 55 -8.75 -4.83 -5.49
C GLY A 55 -9.00 -5.53 -4.16
N THR A 56 -8.88 -6.86 -4.10
CA THR A 56 -8.97 -7.63 -2.85
C THR A 56 -7.58 -7.94 -2.34
N GLY A 57 -7.36 -7.73 -1.05
CA GLY A 57 -6.09 -8.02 -0.38
C GLY A 57 -6.26 -8.90 0.85
N ARG A 58 -5.13 -9.30 1.44
CA ARG A 58 -5.06 -10.01 2.72
C ARG A 58 -4.01 -9.38 3.61
N ILE A 59 -4.26 -9.42 4.91
CA ILE A 59 -3.29 -9.13 5.95
C ILE A 59 -3.25 -10.33 6.90
N ASN A 60 -2.05 -10.84 7.19
CA ASN A 60 -1.84 -11.95 8.09
C ASN A 60 -0.94 -11.50 9.23
N PHE A 61 -1.48 -11.45 10.46
CA PHE A 61 -0.68 -11.14 11.64
C PHE A 61 0.08 -12.37 12.13
N GLY A 62 1.30 -12.15 12.63
CA GLY A 62 2.18 -13.22 13.09
C GLY A 62 2.88 -13.99 11.96
N ASP A 63 2.90 -13.44 10.75
CA ASP A 63 3.53 -14.06 9.59
C ASP A 63 5.00 -13.66 9.48
N ASN A 64 5.89 -14.61 9.76
CA ASN A 64 7.34 -14.41 9.74
C ASN A 64 7.98 -14.53 8.36
N GLY A 65 7.24 -14.96 7.34
CA GLY A 65 7.86 -15.31 6.06
C GLY A 65 8.29 -16.77 5.95
N THR A 66 8.98 -17.07 4.84
CA THR A 66 9.59 -18.37 4.56
C THR A 66 11.05 -18.19 4.18
N SER A 67 11.87 -19.25 4.26
CA SER A 67 13.28 -19.21 3.86
C SER A 67 13.51 -18.88 2.39
N GLU A 68 12.53 -19.10 1.51
CA GLU A 68 12.68 -18.86 0.07
C GLU A 68 12.27 -17.43 -0.34
N GLN A 69 11.89 -16.56 0.60
CA GLN A 69 11.57 -15.18 0.27
C GLN A 69 12.84 -14.37 0.02
N LYS A 70 12.72 -13.31 -0.77
CA LYS A 70 13.76 -12.29 -0.85
C LYS A 70 13.61 -11.34 0.32
N GLU A 71 14.71 -10.75 0.78
CA GLU A 71 14.68 -9.86 1.93
C GLU A 71 15.68 -8.71 1.85
N THR A 72 15.40 -7.67 2.62
CA THR A 72 16.30 -6.56 2.91
C THR A 72 16.09 -6.11 4.35
N SER A 73 17.13 -5.59 5.00
CA SER A 73 16.99 -5.03 6.35
C SER A 73 16.30 -3.67 6.30
N PHE A 74 15.48 -3.38 7.31
CA PHE A 74 15.07 -2.01 7.56
C PHE A 74 16.30 -1.17 7.93
N THR A 75 16.30 0.10 7.51
CA THR A 75 17.24 1.08 8.02
C THR A 75 16.77 1.53 9.39
N ASP A 76 17.62 1.38 10.41
CA ASP A 76 17.32 1.90 11.74
C ASP A 76 17.29 3.43 11.69
N GLU A 77 16.09 4.01 11.82
CA GLU A 77 15.92 5.43 12.07
C GLU A 77 15.29 5.62 13.46
N PRO A 78 16.08 5.95 14.50
CA PRO A 78 15.60 6.00 15.88
C PRO A 78 14.46 7.00 16.12
N SER A 79 14.31 7.98 15.23
CA SER A 79 13.38 9.10 15.38
C SER A 79 11.95 8.78 14.94
N PHE A 80 11.75 7.79 14.06
CA PHE A 80 10.45 7.52 13.46
C PHE A 80 10.14 6.01 13.38
N PRO A 81 8.97 5.55 13.85
CA PRO A 81 8.60 4.13 13.83
C PRO A 81 8.14 3.65 12.43
N ILE A 82 8.89 3.96 11.39
CA ILE A 82 8.53 3.73 9.98
C ILE A 82 9.32 2.57 9.35
N TYR A 83 8.74 1.95 8.31
CA TYR A 83 9.37 0.86 7.55
C TYR A 83 10.22 1.41 6.42
N ASN A 84 11.40 1.93 6.76
CA ASN A 84 12.35 2.49 5.80
C ASN A 84 13.38 1.44 5.36
N ILE A 85 13.73 1.41 4.08
CA ILE A 85 14.72 0.51 3.49
C ILE A 85 15.66 1.28 2.56
N SER A 86 16.84 0.72 2.27
CA SER A 86 17.77 1.29 1.29
C SER A 86 17.72 0.54 -0.04
N ILE A 87 17.65 1.29 -1.14
CA ILE A 87 17.79 0.81 -2.52
C ILE A 87 19.12 1.32 -3.05
N THR A 88 19.88 0.46 -3.74
CA THR A 88 21.23 0.78 -4.23
C THR A 88 21.30 0.91 -5.74
N GLN A 89 20.33 0.35 -6.47
CA GLN A 89 20.31 0.39 -7.93
C GLN A 89 18.88 0.38 -8.47
N ILE A 90 18.66 1.08 -9.58
CA ILE A 90 17.41 1.04 -10.34
C ILE A 90 17.70 0.56 -11.77
N ASN A 91 16.85 -0.33 -12.27
CA ASN A 91 16.89 -0.82 -13.64
C ASN A 91 15.59 -0.48 -14.36
N VAL A 92 15.68 0.08 -15.57
CA VAL A 92 14.55 0.35 -16.46
C VAL A 92 14.90 -0.16 -17.87
N GLY A 93 14.38 -1.34 -18.21
CA GLY A 93 14.80 -2.09 -19.39
C GLY A 93 16.28 -2.47 -19.28
N ALA A 94 17.06 -2.14 -20.31
CA ALA A 94 18.51 -2.37 -20.32
C ALA A 94 19.32 -1.29 -19.59
N ASN A 95 18.69 -0.18 -19.20
CA ASN A 95 19.37 0.94 -18.56
C ASN A 95 19.47 0.72 -17.06
N VAL A 96 20.67 0.85 -16.53
CA VAL A 96 20.99 0.64 -15.11
C VAL A 96 21.55 1.93 -14.53
N SER A 97 21.13 2.27 -13.31
CA SER A 97 21.70 3.37 -12.56
C SER A 97 21.94 2.98 -11.11
N GLU A 98 23.20 3.10 -10.68
CA GLU A 98 23.65 2.92 -9.31
C GLU A 98 23.40 4.21 -8.52
N MET A 99 22.16 4.38 -8.07
CA MET A 99 21.75 5.50 -7.21
C MET A 99 21.24 4.95 -5.89
N GLU A 100 21.90 5.31 -4.80
CA GLU A 100 21.46 4.96 -3.46
C GLU A 100 20.41 5.95 -2.95
N PHE A 101 19.27 5.43 -2.49
CA PHE A 101 18.23 6.21 -1.83
C PHE A 101 17.48 5.35 -0.82
N SER A 102 16.91 6.00 0.19
CA SER A 102 16.00 5.33 1.14
C SER A 102 14.56 5.55 0.74
N ALA A 103 13.69 4.57 0.99
CA ALA A 103 12.26 4.65 0.73
C ALA A 103 11.45 3.95 1.82
N ILE A 104 10.27 4.50 2.10
CA ILE A 104 9.32 3.96 3.08
C ILE A 104 8.36 3.02 2.35
N PHE A 105 8.20 1.79 2.86
CA PHE A 105 7.09 0.93 2.44
C PHE A 105 5.83 1.34 3.21
N ASP A 106 4.90 2.01 2.52
CA ASP A 106 3.66 2.51 3.11
C ASP A 106 2.43 2.00 2.37
N SER A 107 1.73 1.05 2.99
CA SER A 107 0.46 0.53 2.47
C SER A 107 -0.70 1.53 2.54
N GLY A 108 -0.57 2.60 3.33
CA GLY A 108 -1.54 3.69 3.42
C GLY A 108 -1.52 4.64 2.23
N THR A 109 -0.47 4.58 1.41
CA THR A 109 -0.31 5.38 0.20
C THR A 109 -0.61 4.55 -1.04
N SER A 110 -1.59 4.96 -1.85
CA SER A 110 -1.99 4.22 -3.05
C SER A 110 -0.89 4.14 -4.12
N PHE A 111 -0.23 5.27 -4.40
CA PHE A 111 0.76 5.38 -5.47
C PHE A 111 2.15 5.75 -4.95
N THR A 112 3.15 5.05 -5.46
CA THR A 112 4.56 5.29 -5.21
C THR A 112 4.95 6.71 -5.59
N GLN A 113 5.72 7.36 -4.70
CA GLN A 113 6.21 8.73 -4.87
C GLN A 113 7.71 8.75 -4.64
N ILE A 114 8.47 9.29 -5.60
CA ILE A 114 9.93 9.28 -5.55
C ILE A 114 10.45 10.69 -5.86
N SER A 115 11.50 11.11 -5.17
CA SER A 115 12.17 12.39 -5.38
C SER A 115 13.20 12.33 -6.50
N ASP A 116 13.60 13.49 -6.99
CA ASP A 116 14.78 13.58 -7.85
C ASP A 116 16.06 13.24 -7.06
N PRO A 117 17.10 12.71 -7.74
CA PRO A 117 17.21 12.50 -9.19
C PRO A 117 16.55 11.20 -9.70
N VAL A 118 16.11 10.31 -8.81
CA VAL A 118 15.63 8.97 -9.16
C VAL A 118 14.34 9.01 -9.98
N TYR A 119 13.40 9.88 -9.61
CA TYR A 119 12.17 10.09 -10.38
C TYR A 119 12.47 10.45 -11.84
N THR A 120 13.34 11.45 -12.05
CA THR A 120 13.73 11.88 -13.40
C THR A 120 14.40 10.76 -14.19
N PHE A 121 15.28 9.96 -13.56
CA PHE A 121 15.90 8.81 -14.23
C PHE A 121 14.84 7.80 -14.68
N ILE A 122 13.98 7.36 -13.76
CA ILE A 122 12.95 6.35 -14.04
C ILE A 122 12.03 6.84 -15.16
N SER A 123 11.45 8.02 -14.98
CA SER A 123 10.41 8.54 -15.86
C SER A 123 10.92 8.83 -17.28
N LYS A 124 12.10 9.44 -17.43
CA LYS A 124 12.68 9.70 -18.76
C LYS A 124 13.13 8.43 -19.47
N THR A 125 13.67 7.46 -18.73
CA THR A 125 14.16 6.19 -19.29
C THR A 125 13.01 5.25 -19.65
N PHE A 126 11.91 5.30 -18.90
CA PHE A 126 10.66 4.66 -19.27
C PHE A 126 10.13 5.28 -20.56
N ASN A 127 10.06 6.61 -20.60
CA ASN A 127 9.54 7.34 -21.75
C ASN A 127 10.31 7.11 -23.05
N SER A 128 11.63 6.99 -22.99
CA SER A 128 12.43 6.73 -24.20
C SER A 128 12.22 5.34 -24.79
N GLN A 129 11.61 4.42 -24.04
CA GLN A 129 11.35 3.03 -24.45
C GLN A 129 9.87 2.80 -24.82
N VAL A 130 9.00 3.79 -24.63
CA VAL A 130 7.59 3.72 -25.02
C VAL A 130 7.41 4.17 -26.47
N THR A 131 6.62 3.41 -27.23
CA THR A 131 6.36 3.68 -28.66
C THR A 131 5.14 4.56 -28.90
N GLU A 132 4.18 4.51 -27.99
CA GLU A 132 2.93 5.25 -28.07
C GLU A 132 3.17 6.75 -27.93
N LYS A 133 2.27 7.53 -28.54
CA LYS A 133 2.33 8.99 -28.47
C LYS A 133 2.06 9.44 -27.03
N ARG A 134 2.86 10.39 -26.55
CA ARG A 134 2.62 11.03 -25.26
C ARG A 134 1.27 11.74 -25.24
N HIS A 135 0.45 11.37 -24.26
CA HIS A 135 -0.79 12.05 -23.95
C HIS A 135 -0.48 13.45 -23.41
N SER A 136 -1.28 14.43 -23.83
CA SER A 136 -1.17 15.80 -23.31
C SER A 136 -1.57 15.84 -21.84
N SER A 137 -1.04 16.77 -21.06
CA SER A 137 -1.39 16.87 -19.64
C SER A 137 -2.92 17.03 -19.46
N ASP A 138 -3.50 16.20 -18.60
CA ASP A 138 -4.91 16.23 -18.23
C ASP A 138 -5.00 16.41 -16.71
N SER A 139 -5.68 17.47 -16.26
CA SER A 139 -5.89 17.76 -14.84
C SER A 139 -6.59 16.63 -14.05
N GLN A 140 -7.26 15.70 -14.73
CA GLN A 140 -7.93 14.55 -14.11
C GLN A 140 -6.98 13.35 -13.90
N ILE A 141 -5.79 13.38 -14.52
CA ILE A 141 -4.81 12.29 -14.45
C ILE A 141 -3.59 12.79 -13.66
N PRO A 142 -3.26 12.18 -12.52
CA PRO A 142 -2.22 12.70 -11.63
C PRO A 142 -0.79 12.42 -12.11
N PHE A 143 -0.62 11.60 -13.16
CA PHE A 143 0.67 11.14 -13.64
C PHE A 143 1.21 11.99 -14.77
N GLU A 144 2.51 12.29 -14.72
CA GLU A 144 3.18 13.10 -15.74
C GLU A 144 3.33 12.32 -17.05
N TYR A 145 3.75 11.05 -16.99
CA TYR A 145 4.11 10.23 -18.16
C TYR A 145 2.99 9.26 -18.56
N CYS A 146 2.13 9.73 -19.45
CA CYS A 146 0.95 9.05 -20.00
C CYS A 146 0.99 8.94 -21.53
N TYR A 147 0.33 7.91 -22.08
CA TYR A 147 0.41 7.54 -23.49
C TYR A 147 -0.95 7.13 -24.04
N ASP A 148 -1.27 7.63 -25.23
CA ASP A 148 -2.53 7.33 -25.91
C ASP A 148 -2.53 5.91 -26.49
N MET A 149 -3.51 5.09 -26.10
CA MET A 149 -3.75 3.81 -26.74
C MET A 149 -4.56 4.02 -28.02
N SER A 150 -4.17 3.34 -29.10
CA SER A 150 -4.97 3.38 -30.33
C SER A 150 -6.34 2.70 -30.14
N ALA A 151 -7.34 3.07 -30.94
CA ALA A 151 -8.71 2.59 -30.78
C ALA A 151 -8.87 1.05 -30.78
N ASN A 152 -7.97 0.34 -31.46
CA ASN A 152 -7.98 -1.13 -31.55
C ASN A 152 -6.93 -1.80 -30.66
N GLN A 153 -6.17 -1.03 -29.88
CA GLN A 153 -5.13 -1.55 -29.01
C GLN A 153 -5.73 -2.02 -27.68
N THR A 154 -5.55 -3.31 -27.39
CA THR A 154 -6.05 -3.93 -26.15
C THR A 154 -4.94 -4.20 -25.13
N SER A 155 -3.68 -4.06 -25.55
CA SER A 155 -2.49 -4.28 -24.70
C SER A 155 -1.36 -3.33 -25.10
N PHE A 156 -0.46 -3.07 -24.17
CA PHE A 156 0.75 -2.27 -24.39
C PHE A 156 1.95 -2.96 -23.73
N MET A 157 3.14 -2.63 -24.20
CA MET A 157 4.38 -3.10 -23.61
C MET A 157 5.03 -1.97 -22.84
N PHE A 158 5.59 -2.29 -21.67
CA PHE A 158 6.39 -1.36 -20.88
C PHE A 158 7.72 -2.04 -20.54
N PRO A 159 8.80 -1.26 -20.35
CA PRO A 159 10.10 -1.82 -19.99
C PRO A 159 10.03 -2.53 -18.64
N THR A 160 10.72 -3.66 -18.51
CA THR A 160 10.88 -4.32 -17.20
C THR A 160 11.61 -3.40 -16.25
N MET A 161 11.09 -3.28 -15.03
CA MET A 161 11.68 -2.43 -13.99
C MET A 161 11.96 -3.24 -12.73
N ASN A 162 13.12 -3.00 -12.12
CA ASN A 162 13.42 -3.54 -10.80
C ASN A 162 14.28 -2.59 -9.98
N LEU A 163 14.20 -2.79 -8.67
CA LEU A 163 14.97 -2.10 -7.65
C LEU A 163 15.89 -3.14 -7.02
N THR A 164 17.18 -2.83 -6.93
CA THR A 164 18.10 -3.66 -6.14
C THR A 164 18.15 -3.08 -4.74
N MET A 165 17.69 -3.87 -3.77
CA MET A 165 17.72 -3.48 -2.37
C MET A 165 19.14 -3.62 -1.82
N LYS A 166 19.44 -2.90 -0.74
CA LYS A 166 20.64 -3.16 0.06
C LYS A 166 20.62 -4.63 0.50
N GLY A 167 21.73 -5.33 0.25
CA GLY A 167 21.83 -6.79 0.35
C GLY A 167 21.85 -7.50 -1.01
N GLY A 168 21.57 -6.79 -2.11
CA GLY A 168 21.72 -7.29 -3.49
C GLY A 168 20.47 -7.97 -4.06
N GLU A 169 19.44 -8.20 -3.26
CA GLU A 169 18.20 -8.80 -3.73
C GLU A 169 17.39 -7.85 -4.62
N GLN A 170 16.85 -8.41 -5.70
CA GLN A 170 16.09 -7.67 -6.70
C GLN A 170 14.58 -7.75 -6.46
N TYR A 171 13.95 -6.57 -6.40
CA TYR A 171 12.51 -6.36 -6.32
C TYR A 171 11.98 -5.89 -7.68
N TYR A 172 11.23 -6.76 -8.37
CA TYR A 172 10.69 -6.45 -9.69
C TYR A 172 9.33 -5.77 -9.58
N LEU A 173 9.09 -4.72 -10.34
CA LEU A 173 7.79 -4.07 -10.39
C LEU A 173 6.87 -4.90 -11.31
N THR A 174 5.80 -5.45 -10.73
CA THR A 174 4.87 -6.36 -11.42
C THR A 174 4.03 -5.63 -12.47
N ASN A 175 3.50 -4.46 -12.12
CA ASN A 175 2.79 -3.56 -13.02
C ASN A 175 3.03 -2.10 -12.59
N PRO A 176 4.02 -1.40 -13.17
CA PRO A 176 4.31 -0.01 -12.83
C PRO A 176 3.39 0.99 -13.55
N THR A 177 2.28 0.54 -14.14
CA THR A 177 1.39 1.38 -14.95
C THR A 177 -0.04 1.41 -14.45
N GLU A 178 -0.77 2.46 -14.78
CA GLU A 178 -2.20 2.64 -14.47
C GLU A 178 -2.96 3.08 -15.72
N VAL A 179 -4.19 2.60 -15.89
CA VAL A 179 -5.00 2.85 -17.10
C VAL A 179 -6.22 3.70 -16.78
N PHE A 180 -6.42 4.75 -17.58
CA PHE A 180 -7.53 5.69 -17.46
C PHE A 180 -8.40 5.65 -18.73
N SER A 181 -9.72 5.71 -18.54
CA SER A 181 -10.65 5.96 -19.64
C SER A 181 -10.78 7.46 -19.87
N THR A 182 -10.60 7.89 -21.11
CA THR A 182 -10.77 9.27 -21.53
C THR A 182 -11.87 9.36 -22.60
N LYS A 183 -12.28 10.57 -22.97
CA LYS A 183 -13.26 10.77 -24.05
C LYS A 183 -12.80 10.19 -25.40
N GLY A 184 -11.48 10.07 -25.60
CA GLY A 184 -10.87 9.62 -26.85
C GLY A 184 -10.45 8.14 -26.88
N GLY A 185 -10.71 7.38 -25.82
CA GLY A 185 -10.30 5.98 -25.70
C GLY A 185 -9.67 5.69 -24.34
N TYR A 186 -8.51 5.05 -24.34
CA TYR A 186 -7.75 4.72 -23.14
C TYR A 186 -6.38 5.37 -23.17
N VAL A 187 -5.93 5.76 -21.99
CA VAL A 187 -4.59 6.29 -21.75
C VAL A 187 -3.96 5.44 -20.66
N TYR A 188 -2.73 5.00 -20.85
CA TYR A 188 -1.97 4.37 -19.76
C TYR A 188 -0.83 5.28 -19.33
N CYS A 189 -0.51 5.26 -18.05
CA CYS A 189 0.52 6.11 -17.46
C CYS A 189 1.51 5.28 -16.65
N LEU A 190 2.75 5.74 -16.58
CA LEU A 190 3.68 5.32 -15.54
C LEU A 190 3.11 5.77 -14.19
N ALA A 191 2.76 4.81 -13.33
CA ALA A 191 2.11 5.01 -12.04
C ALA A 191 3.13 5.43 -10.96
N LEU A 192 3.83 6.53 -11.22
CA LEU A 192 4.87 7.09 -10.36
C LEU A 192 4.66 8.59 -10.22
N LEU A 193 4.61 9.07 -8.98
CA LEU A 193 4.49 10.48 -8.66
C LEU A 193 5.84 11.08 -8.30
N LYS A 194 6.05 12.34 -8.69
CA LYS A 194 7.19 13.11 -8.24
C LYS A 194 6.97 13.57 -6.80
N SER A 195 7.89 13.22 -5.92
CA SER A 195 7.94 13.73 -4.55
C SER A 195 8.94 14.87 -4.44
N THR A 196 8.69 15.79 -3.51
CA THR A 196 9.64 16.88 -3.21
C THR A 196 10.57 16.54 -2.05
N ASN A 197 10.15 15.64 -1.14
CA ASN A 197 10.80 15.50 0.17
C ASN A 197 11.07 14.04 0.59
N ILE A 198 10.17 13.12 0.28
CA ILE A 198 10.19 11.76 0.82
C ILE A 198 9.96 10.71 -0.27
N ASN A 199 10.66 9.59 -0.19
CA ASN A 199 10.44 8.46 -1.09
C ASN A 199 9.52 7.45 -0.42
N ILE A 200 8.44 7.08 -1.09
CA ILE A 200 7.44 6.12 -0.63
C ILE A 200 7.23 5.08 -1.70
N ILE A 201 7.42 3.81 -1.37
CA ILE A 201 6.89 2.67 -2.12
C ILE A 201 5.46 2.45 -1.65
N GLY A 202 4.50 2.77 -2.52
CA GLY A 202 3.08 2.67 -2.23
C GLY A 202 2.50 1.30 -2.59
N GLN A 203 1.21 1.13 -2.28
CA GLN A 203 0.43 -0.08 -2.54
C GLN A 203 0.52 -0.56 -4.01
N ASN A 204 0.56 0.36 -4.97
CA ASN A 204 0.67 0.01 -6.39
C ASN A 204 1.92 -0.83 -6.70
N PHE A 205 3.07 -0.55 -6.08
CA PHE A 205 4.31 -1.32 -6.30
C PHE A 205 4.44 -2.52 -5.36
N MET A 206 3.60 -2.63 -4.33
CA MET A 206 3.48 -3.82 -3.48
C MET A 206 2.58 -4.91 -4.10
N THR A 207 1.74 -4.53 -5.06
CA THR A 207 0.76 -5.43 -5.69
C THR A 207 1.43 -6.60 -6.42
N GLY A 208 0.86 -7.80 -6.31
CA GLY A 208 1.44 -9.02 -6.87
C GLY A 208 2.52 -9.68 -6.00
N TYR A 209 2.76 -9.14 -4.81
CA TYR A 209 3.62 -9.75 -3.79
C TYR A 209 2.86 -9.97 -2.49
N ARG A 210 3.28 -11.01 -1.77
CA ARG A 210 3.17 -11.04 -0.31
C ARG A 210 4.37 -10.29 0.25
N ILE A 211 4.13 -9.16 0.89
CA ILE A 211 5.14 -8.33 1.58
C ILE A 211 5.12 -8.69 3.05
N ILE A 212 6.27 -9.03 3.62
CA ILE A 212 6.44 -9.54 4.98
C ILE A 212 7.19 -8.50 5.80
N PHE A 213 6.59 -8.03 6.88
CA PHE A 213 7.19 -7.11 7.84
C PHE A 213 7.58 -7.92 9.07
N ASN A 214 8.79 -8.45 9.11
CA ASN A 214 9.30 -9.19 10.26
C ASN A 214 10.04 -8.23 11.18
N ARG A 215 9.32 -7.74 12.19
CA ARG A 215 9.79 -6.68 13.10
C ARG A 215 10.67 -7.23 14.22
N ASP A 216 10.60 -8.53 14.50
CA ASP A 216 11.54 -9.20 15.41
C ASP A 216 12.96 -9.22 14.83
N LYS A 217 13.08 -9.42 13.50
CA LYS A 217 14.37 -9.44 12.79
C LYS A 217 14.73 -8.12 12.11
N MET A 218 13.83 -7.14 12.13
CA MET A 218 13.94 -5.87 11.40
C MET A 218 14.24 -6.07 9.89
N ILE A 219 13.48 -6.97 9.25
CA ILE A 219 13.58 -7.24 7.81
C ILE A 219 12.25 -7.05 7.10
N LEU A 220 12.35 -6.55 5.87
CA LEU A 220 11.29 -6.59 4.87
C LEU A 220 11.52 -7.78 3.95
N GLY A 221 10.57 -8.70 3.89
CA GLY A 221 10.56 -9.82 2.96
C GLY A 221 9.55 -9.64 1.84
N TRP A 222 9.77 -10.27 0.69
CA TRP A 222 8.77 -10.35 -0.38
C TRP A 222 8.84 -11.65 -1.17
N LYS A 223 7.67 -12.12 -1.60
CA LYS A 223 7.51 -13.29 -2.48
C LYS A 223 6.35 -13.06 -3.43
N PRO A 224 6.48 -13.38 -4.74
CA PRO A 224 5.37 -13.28 -5.67
C PRO A 224 4.14 -14.03 -5.15
N SER A 225 2.97 -13.41 -5.20
CA SER A 225 1.72 -13.98 -4.70
C SER A 225 0.52 -13.40 -5.43
N ASN A 226 -0.48 -14.25 -5.67
CA ASN A 226 -1.81 -13.84 -6.12
C ASN A 226 -2.76 -13.54 -4.94
N CYS A 227 -2.25 -13.58 -3.71
CA CYS A 227 -2.98 -13.44 -2.46
C CYS A 227 -3.91 -14.59 -2.09
N TYR A 228 -4.21 -15.56 -2.96
CA TYR A 228 -5.20 -16.62 -2.70
C TYR A 228 -4.57 -17.97 -2.32
N ASN A 229 -3.33 -18.21 -2.73
CA ASN A 229 -2.65 -19.48 -2.52
C ASN A 229 -1.82 -19.47 -1.22
N ASP A 230 -2.49 -19.42 -0.06
CA ASP A 230 -1.85 -19.48 1.26
C ASP A 230 -1.70 -20.92 1.79
N SER A 231 -1.31 -21.87 0.94
CA SER A 231 -1.20 -23.29 1.32
C SER A 231 -0.04 -23.62 2.27
N ASN A 232 0.69 -22.62 2.80
CA ASN A 232 1.82 -22.80 3.73
C ASN A 232 1.75 -21.93 5.00
N LEU A 233 0.60 -21.31 5.31
CA LEU A 233 0.41 -20.77 6.65
C LEU A 233 0.12 -21.94 7.58
N ASN A 234 1.14 -22.41 8.30
CA ASN A 234 0.97 -23.18 9.52
C ASN A 234 0.25 -22.28 10.54
N THR A 235 -1.05 -22.07 10.35
CA THR A 235 -1.93 -21.65 11.43
C THR A 235 -1.97 -22.83 12.39
N SER A 236 -1.04 -22.85 13.35
CA SER A 236 -1.23 -23.68 14.53
C SER A 236 -2.63 -23.37 15.04
N PRO A 237 -3.54 -24.36 15.13
CA PRO A 237 -4.87 -24.11 15.62
C PRO A 237 -4.71 -23.56 17.04
N ILE A 238 -5.17 -22.33 17.25
CA ILE A 238 -5.36 -21.79 18.59
C ILE A 238 -6.39 -22.71 19.23
N SER A 239 -5.91 -23.65 20.04
CA SER A 239 -6.76 -24.54 20.81
C SER A 239 -7.58 -23.66 21.75
N PRO A 240 -8.92 -23.73 21.76
CA PRO A 240 -9.74 -22.97 22.70
C PRO A 240 -9.59 -23.62 24.08
N SER A 241 -8.51 -23.27 24.77
CA SER A 241 -8.24 -23.70 26.13
C SER A 241 -8.85 -22.68 27.10
N HIS A 242 -9.92 -23.13 27.76
CA HIS A 242 -10.58 -22.57 28.94
C HIS A 242 -11.54 -21.38 28.72
N SER A 243 -12.83 -21.72 28.69
CA SER A 243 -13.92 -20.81 29.04
C SER A 243 -13.75 -20.31 30.49
N PRO A 244 -13.79 -19.00 30.76
CA PRO A 244 -13.89 -18.51 32.13
C PRO A 244 -15.30 -18.79 32.67
N THR A 245 -15.34 -19.46 33.81
CA THR A 245 -16.52 -19.67 34.65
C THR A 245 -17.10 -18.32 35.11
N ALA A 246 -18.41 -18.15 34.88
CA ALA A 246 -19.36 -17.26 35.55
C ALA A 246 -18.96 -15.79 35.82
N SER A 247 -19.54 -14.87 35.04
CA SER A 247 -19.65 -13.45 35.40
C SER A 247 -20.82 -13.21 36.37
N PRO A 248 -20.69 -12.32 37.38
CA PRO A 248 -21.77 -11.99 38.30
C PRO A 248 -22.84 -11.13 37.63
N SER A 249 -24.10 -11.43 37.97
CA SER A 249 -25.32 -10.76 37.52
C SER A 249 -25.37 -9.27 37.89
N SER A 250 -25.74 -8.42 36.94
CA SER A 250 -26.17 -7.03 37.14
C SER A 250 -27.53 -6.80 36.45
N PRO A 251 -28.38 -5.86 36.93
CA PRO A 251 -29.82 -5.91 36.71
C PRO A 251 -30.28 -5.40 35.34
N SER A 252 -31.41 -5.95 34.91
CA SER A 252 -32.13 -5.71 33.66
C SER A 252 -32.59 -4.26 33.47
N LEU A 253 -32.21 -3.67 32.33
CA LEU A 253 -32.91 -2.55 31.68
C LEU A 253 -33.27 -2.98 30.26
N SER A 254 -34.53 -2.74 29.89
CA SER A 254 -35.24 -3.26 28.71
C SER A 254 -34.60 -2.89 27.35
N PRO A 255 -34.89 -3.65 26.26
CA PRO A 255 -34.20 -3.51 24.98
C PRO A 255 -34.76 -2.35 24.15
N ALA A 256 -33.88 -1.46 23.69
CA ALA A 256 -34.17 -0.58 22.54
C ALA A 256 -33.93 -1.36 21.23
N LEU A 257 -34.91 -1.30 20.34
CA LEU A 257 -34.95 -1.98 19.04
C LEU A 257 -33.69 -1.68 18.20
N ALA A 258 -32.88 -2.71 17.93
CA ALA A 258 -31.83 -2.66 16.93
C ALA A 258 -32.46 -2.78 15.53
N VAL A 259 -32.41 -1.70 14.76
CA VAL A 259 -32.68 -1.74 13.31
C VAL A 259 -31.48 -2.38 12.64
N ASN A 260 -31.70 -3.52 11.99
CA ASN A 260 -30.72 -4.22 11.16
C ASN A 260 -30.48 -3.46 9.85
N PRO A 261 -29.29 -2.89 9.58
CA PRO A 261 -28.95 -2.44 8.24
C PRO A 261 -28.43 -3.66 7.48
N GLN A 262 -29.31 -4.25 6.67
CA GLN A 262 -28.91 -5.21 5.66
C GLN A 262 -27.99 -4.49 4.65
N ALA A 263 -26.69 -4.78 4.70
CA ALA A 263 -25.74 -4.33 3.70
C ALA A 263 -26.14 -4.93 2.34
N LYS A 264 -26.66 -4.08 1.47
CA LYS A 264 -26.95 -4.44 0.08
C LYS A 264 -25.61 -4.51 -0.66
N ALA A 265 -25.32 -5.63 -1.30
CA ALA A 265 -24.16 -5.77 -2.17
C ALA A 265 -24.13 -4.62 -3.20
N PRO A 266 -22.97 -4.02 -3.52
CA PRO A 266 -22.92 -2.96 -4.51
C PRO A 266 -23.33 -3.51 -5.87
N SER A 267 -24.39 -2.94 -6.44
CA SER A 267 -24.70 -3.10 -7.85
C SER A 267 -23.59 -2.48 -8.68
N SER A 268 -23.06 -3.22 -9.64
CA SER A 268 -22.13 -2.76 -10.66
C SER A 268 -22.73 -1.61 -11.49
N TYR A 269 -22.43 -0.38 -11.10
CA TYR A 269 -22.74 0.82 -11.87
C TYR A 269 -21.51 1.71 -11.95
N SER A 270 -20.90 1.78 -13.15
CA SER A 270 -19.92 2.80 -13.51
C SER A 270 -20.57 4.19 -13.47
N PRO A 271 -20.07 5.16 -12.67
CA PRO A 271 -20.58 6.51 -12.73
C PRO A 271 -19.92 7.26 -13.89
N LYS A 272 -20.71 7.59 -14.91
CA LYS A 272 -20.40 8.68 -15.85
C LYS A 272 -20.31 9.99 -15.06
N LEU A 273 -19.12 10.55 -14.91
CA LEU A 273 -18.92 11.82 -14.23
C LEU A 273 -19.36 12.98 -15.15
N LYS A 274 -20.45 13.66 -14.78
CA LYS A 274 -20.82 14.95 -15.37
C LYS A 274 -19.85 16.03 -14.88
N ALA A 275 -19.29 16.77 -15.82
CA ALA A 275 -18.44 17.93 -15.58
C ALA A 275 -19.21 19.01 -14.79
N PHE A 276 -18.67 19.50 -13.68
CA PHE A 276 -18.89 20.88 -13.24
C PHE A 276 -17.81 21.35 -12.23
N THR A 277 -17.15 22.45 -12.61
CA THR A 277 -16.45 23.48 -11.81
C THR A 277 -15.35 23.05 -10.84
N CYS A 278 -14.10 23.17 -11.30
CA CYS A 278 -12.88 23.07 -10.51
C CYS A 278 -12.40 24.49 -10.13
N THR A 279 -12.45 24.84 -8.85
CA THR A 279 -11.68 25.96 -8.30
C THR A 279 -10.51 25.39 -7.51
N ILE A 280 -9.33 25.87 -7.87
CA ILE A 280 -8.00 25.44 -7.43
C ILE A 280 -7.78 25.74 -5.94
N MET A 281 -7.21 24.81 -5.18
CA MET A 281 -6.25 25.12 -4.12
C MET A 281 -5.22 23.99 -3.99
N MET A 282 -3.99 24.27 -4.43
CA MET A 282 -2.81 23.55 -3.97
C MET A 282 -2.54 23.97 -2.52
N ILE A 283 -2.47 23.01 -1.58
CA ILE A 283 -1.93 23.28 -0.24
C ILE A 283 -0.99 22.14 0.17
N PHE A 284 0.29 22.53 0.32
CA PHE A 284 1.32 21.83 1.08
C PHE A 284 0.87 21.63 2.52
N PHE A 285 1.00 20.42 3.08
CA PHE A 285 1.03 20.27 4.52
C PHE A 285 2.13 19.29 4.96
N SER A 286 3.23 19.89 5.39
CA SER A 286 4.03 19.40 6.49
C SER A 286 3.16 19.45 7.75
N PHE A 287 3.06 18.36 8.49
CA PHE A 287 2.68 18.42 9.90
C PHE A 287 3.68 17.62 10.74
N LEU A 288 4.60 18.37 11.33
CA LEU A 288 5.20 18.09 12.61
C LEU A 288 4.25 18.62 13.70
N ALA A 289 3.95 17.72 14.64
CA ALA A 289 3.79 17.94 16.08
C ALA A 289 2.54 18.60 16.70
N ILE A 290 2.28 18.09 17.92
CA ILE A 290 1.49 18.59 19.07
C ILE A 290 0.04 18.04 19.08
N VAL A 291 -0.39 17.15 19.99
CA VAL A 291 -0.08 16.90 21.42
C VAL A 291 0.21 15.43 21.69
#